data_AF-A0A2V7WUH1-F1
#
_entry.id   AF-A0A2V7WUH1-F1
#
_cell.length_a   1.000
_cell.length_b   1.000
_cell.length_c   1.000
_cell.angle_alpha   90.00
_cell.angle_beta   90.00
_cell.angle_gamma   90.00
#
_symmetry.space_group_name_H-M   'P 1'
#
loop_
_entity.id
_entity.type
_entity.pdbx_description
1 polymer ?
#
loop_
_entity_poly.entity_id
_entity_poly.type
_entity_poly.pdbx_seq_one_letter_code
_entity_poly.pdbx_strand_id
1 'polypeptide(L)'
;MRTSTGVDIGTGGGFPGVPLAVCRPDLRWVWVEPRERRAAFLRHVARTIPVENAEVVSGRVEDLSRGAFDFVTSRGLKLDGATLDHLLKPDGFLLLWTTREDWAKTPLSGGFRLEQAVPIPMTRRRVVAVFRKS
;
A
#
# COMPACT_ATOMS: atom_id res chain seq x y z
N MET A 1 18.37 14.02 -4.66
CA MET A 1 17.16 13.33 -5.16
C MET A 1 16.28 12.99 -3.96
N ARG A 2 14.99 13.32 -3.99
CA ARG A 2 14.06 12.96 -2.91
C ARG A 2 13.66 11.50 -3.12
N THR A 3 14.04 10.61 -2.22
CA THR A 3 13.58 9.22 -2.25
C THR A 3 12.09 9.18 -1.95
N SER A 4 11.31 8.52 -2.82
CA SER A 4 9.87 8.35 -2.60
C SER A 4 9.63 7.16 -1.67
N THR A 5 8.72 7.34 -0.72
CA THR A 5 8.38 6.36 0.31
C THR A 5 6.93 5.93 0.15
N GLY A 6 6.69 4.62 0.18
CA GLY A 6 5.33 4.09 0.26
C GLY A 6 5.08 3.15 1.40
N VAL A 7 3.80 2.88 1.60
CA VAL A 7 3.31 1.96 2.62
C VAL A 7 2.38 0.92 2.03
N ASP A 8 2.59 -0.34 2.38
CA ASP A 8 1.64 -1.43 2.13
C ASP A 8 0.86 -1.73 3.42
N ILE A 9 -0.43 -1.42 3.43
CA ILE A 9 -1.27 -1.56 4.61
C ILE A 9 -1.81 -2.98 4.68
N GLY A 10 -1.54 -3.66 5.81
CA GLY A 10 -1.89 -5.05 6.04
C GLY A 10 -1.20 -5.99 5.07
N THR A 11 0.11 -5.81 4.91
CA THR A 11 1.00 -6.56 4.00
C THR A 11 0.82 -8.07 4.11
N GLY A 12 0.47 -8.57 5.30
CA GLY A 12 0.03 -9.95 5.50
C GLY A 12 1.06 -10.99 5.07
N GLY A 13 0.74 -11.75 4.03
CA GLY A 13 1.64 -12.73 3.42
C GLY A 13 2.71 -12.13 2.51
N GLY A 14 2.89 -10.82 2.49
CA GLY A 14 3.88 -10.12 1.66
C GLY A 14 3.33 -9.51 0.37
N PHE A 15 2.02 -9.47 0.17
CA PHE A 15 1.46 -9.07 -1.13
C PHE A 15 0.50 -7.89 -0.99
N PRO A 16 0.72 -6.79 -1.76
CA PRO A 16 1.69 -6.63 -2.85
C PRO A 16 3.09 -6.15 -2.42
N GLY A 17 3.30 -5.79 -1.15
CA GLY A 17 4.48 -5.05 -0.70
C GLY A 17 5.84 -5.69 -1.00
N VAL A 18 5.98 -7.01 -0.83
CA VAL A 18 7.25 -7.73 -1.07
C VAL A 18 7.63 -7.71 -2.55
N PRO A 19 6.78 -8.16 -3.51
CA PRO A 19 7.08 -8.02 -4.93
C PRO A 19 7.40 -6.58 -5.35
N LEU A 20 6.64 -5.60 -4.82
CA LEU A 20 6.87 -4.20 -5.17
C LEU A 20 8.23 -3.69 -4.69
N ALA A 21 8.68 -4.05 -3.49
CA ALA A 21 9.99 -3.68 -2.98
C ALA A 21 11.12 -4.30 -3.81
N VAL A 22 10.97 -5.57 -4.20
CA VAL A 22 11.94 -6.28 -5.07
C VAL A 22 12.01 -5.64 -6.46
N CYS A 23 10.87 -5.32 -7.07
CA CYS A 23 10.83 -4.73 -8.41
C CYS A 23 11.22 -3.25 -8.44
N ARG A 24 11.18 -2.54 -7.29
CA ARG A 24 11.47 -1.10 -7.18
C ARG A 24 12.45 -0.82 -6.04
N PRO A 25 13.73 -1.22 -6.19
CA PRO A 25 14.77 -0.98 -5.19
C PRO A 25 15.06 0.52 -4.99
N ASP A 26 14.63 1.38 -5.93
CA ASP A 26 14.74 2.83 -5.86
C ASP A 26 13.74 3.49 -4.89
N LEU A 27 12.73 2.74 -4.43
CA LEU A 27 11.70 3.20 -3.51
C LEU A 27 11.95 2.70 -2.10
N ARG A 28 11.58 3.49 -1.09
CA ARG A 28 11.50 3.03 0.31
C ARG A 28 10.10 2.51 0.61
N TRP A 29 10.02 1.41 1.35
CA TRP A 29 8.76 0.77 1.72
C TRP A 29 8.61 0.63 3.22
N VAL A 30 7.37 0.83 3.68
CA VAL A 30 6.91 0.47 5.01
C VAL A 30 5.84 -0.61 4.85
N TRP A 31 6.03 -1.76 5.49
CA TRP A 31 5.07 -2.85 5.52
C TRP A 31 4.39 -2.87 6.88
N VAL A 32 3.08 -2.63 6.91
CA VAL A 32 2.33 -2.47 8.16
C VAL A 32 1.47 -3.71 8.37
N GLU A 33 1.63 -4.37 9.51
CA GLU A 33 0.83 -5.53 9.85
C GLU A 33 0.62 -5.62 11.38
N PRO A 34 -0.63 -5.52 11.87
CA PRO A 34 -0.89 -5.51 13.30
C PRO A 34 -0.72 -6.87 13.99
N ARG A 35 -0.70 -7.99 13.24
CA ARG A 35 -0.53 -9.32 13.82
C ARG A 35 0.96 -9.68 13.87
N GLU A 36 1.53 -9.73 15.08
CA GLU A 36 2.96 -9.97 15.27
C GLU A 36 3.48 -11.22 14.55
N ARG A 37 2.71 -12.32 14.49
CA ARG A 37 3.13 -13.53 13.75
C ARG A 37 3.38 -13.26 12.26
N ARG A 38 2.56 -12.40 11.65
CA ARG A 38 2.70 -12.01 10.24
C ARG A 38 3.79 -10.96 10.06
N ALA A 39 3.94 -10.00 10.99
CA ALA A 39 5.06 -9.07 10.98
C ALA A 39 6.42 -9.80 11.10
N ALA A 40 6.54 -10.77 12.01
CA ALA A 40 7.72 -11.62 12.14
C ALA A 40 8.01 -12.43 10.86
N PHE A 41 6.96 -12.94 10.21
CA PHE A 41 7.09 -13.57 8.88
C PHE A 41 7.65 -12.58 7.84
N LEU A 42 7.14 -11.36 7.77
CA LEU A 42 7.63 -10.33 6.84
C LEU A 42 9.09 -9.96 7.10
N ARG A 43 9.49 -9.83 8.38
CA ARG A 43 10.90 -9.59 8.74
C ARG A 43 11.80 -10.76 8.34
N HIS A 44 11.30 -12.00 8.45
CA HIS A 44 12.01 -13.18 7.96
C HIS A 44 12.15 -13.13 6.43
N VAL A 45 11.07 -12.86 5.70
CA VAL A 45 11.08 -12.71 4.24
C VAL A 45 12.11 -11.66 3.80
N ALA A 46 12.10 -10.46 4.41
CA ALA A 46 13.04 -9.39 4.08
C ALA A 46 14.50 -9.84 4.21
N ARG A 47 14.84 -10.64 5.24
CA ARG A 47 16.19 -11.20 5.42
C ARG A 47 16.53 -12.33 4.45
N THR A 48 15.54 -13.13 4.04
CA THR A 48 15.76 -14.30 3.17
C THR A 48 15.96 -13.91 1.71
N ILE A 49 15.26 -12.89 1.22
CA ILE A 49 15.35 -12.40 -0.18
C ILE A 49 15.98 -10.99 -0.27
N PRO A 50 17.08 -10.78 0.47
CA PRO A 50 17.61 -9.50 0.98
C PRO A 50 16.93 -8.22 0.47
N VAL A 51 15.72 -7.93 0.96
CA VAL A 51 15.01 -6.67 0.66
C VAL A 51 15.47 -5.62 1.66
N GLU A 52 16.41 -4.78 1.24
CA GLU A 52 17.00 -3.74 2.10
C GLU A 52 16.20 -2.43 2.11
N ASN A 53 15.29 -2.26 1.15
CA ASN A 53 14.50 -1.04 0.96
C ASN A 53 13.12 -1.11 1.64
N ALA A 54 12.90 -2.04 2.58
CA ALA A 54 11.64 -2.20 3.29
C ALA A 54 11.81 -2.31 4.81
N GLU A 55 10.97 -1.60 5.55
CA GLU A 55 10.84 -1.70 7.01
C GLU A 55 9.51 -2.37 7.38
N VAL A 56 9.50 -3.22 8.41
CA VAL A 56 8.28 -3.86 8.92
C VAL A 56 7.82 -3.19 10.22
N VAL A 57 6.65 -2.56 10.16
CA VAL A 57 5.95 -1.98 11.32
C VAL A 57 4.91 -2.97 11.81
N SER A 58 5.12 -3.49 13.02
CA SER A 58 4.10 -4.27 13.73
C SER A 58 3.21 -3.33 14.52
N GLY A 59 2.07 -2.98 13.94
CA GLY A 59 1.22 -1.92 14.47
C GLY A 59 -0.01 -1.67 13.62
N ARG A 60 -0.81 -0.71 14.07
CA ARG A 60 -2.00 -0.26 13.36
C ARG A 60 -1.65 0.87 12.41
N VAL A 61 -2.44 1.02 11.36
CA VAL A 61 -2.19 2.04 10.34
C VAL A 61 -2.46 3.45 10.89
N GLU A 62 -3.37 3.55 11.85
CA GLU A 62 -3.78 4.76 12.56
C GLU A 62 -2.64 5.37 13.39
N ASP A 63 -1.64 4.57 13.77
CA ASP A 63 -0.48 5.02 14.56
C ASP A 63 0.65 5.62 13.69
N LEU A 64 0.52 5.56 12.36
CA LEU A 64 1.54 6.06 11.44
C LEU A 64 1.48 7.59 11.30
N SER A 65 2.63 8.19 10.99
CA SER A 65 2.76 9.64 10.87
C SER A 65 1.93 10.22 9.72
N ARG A 66 1.36 11.40 9.98
CA ARG A 66 0.59 12.20 9.00
C ARG A 66 1.42 12.60 7.79
N GLY A 67 0.84 12.46 6.60
CA GLY A 67 1.44 12.96 5.35
C GLY A 67 2.84 12.39 5.07
N ALA A 68 3.12 11.17 5.51
CA ALA A 68 4.44 10.58 5.43
C ALA A 68 4.73 9.92 4.07
N PHE A 69 3.69 9.54 3.31
CA PHE A 69 3.83 8.64 2.17
C PHE A 69 3.50 9.30 0.83
N ASP A 70 4.31 9.00 -0.18
CA ASP A 70 4.08 9.37 -1.58
C ASP A 70 3.10 8.40 -2.25
N PHE A 71 3.05 7.15 -1.78
CA PHE A 71 2.07 6.17 -2.23
C PHE A 71 1.63 5.22 -1.11
N VAL A 72 0.36 4.86 -1.11
CA VAL A 72 -0.26 3.87 -0.24
C VAL A 72 -0.76 2.74 -1.11
N THR A 73 -0.50 1.49 -0.72
CA THR A 73 -1.04 0.31 -1.39
C THR A 73 -1.73 -0.61 -0.38
N SER A 74 -2.73 -1.35 -0.86
CA SER A 74 -3.45 -2.33 -0.04
C SER A 74 -4.14 -3.38 -0.91
N ARG A 75 -4.39 -4.55 -0.34
CA ARG A 75 -5.10 -5.65 -0.97
C ARG A 75 -6.04 -6.34 0.00
N GLY A 76 -7.33 -6.41 -0.35
CA GLY A 76 -8.32 -7.18 0.40
C GLY A 76 -8.66 -6.63 1.78
N LEU A 77 -8.39 -5.35 2.03
CA LEU A 77 -8.77 -4.65 3.25
C LEU A 77 -9.79 -3.56 2.93
N LYS A 78 -10.72 -3.36 3.86
CA LYS A 78 -11.57 -2.17 3.87
C LYS A 78 -10.81 -1.08 4.61
N LEU A 79 -10.51 0.00 3.90
CA LEU A 79 -9.87 1.18 4.45
C LEU A 79 -10.87 2.33 4.38
N ASP A 80 -10.93 3.13 5.45
CA ASP A 80 -11.71 4.35 5.44
C ASP A 80 -10.92 5.49 4.79
N GLY A 81 -11.65 6.44 4.17
CA GLY A 81 -11.04 7.56 3.48
C GLY A 81 -10.27 8.52 4.39
N ALA A 82 -10.60 8.60 5.69
CA ALA A 82 -9.92 9.49 6.62
C ALA A 82 -8.51 9.00 6.96
N THR A 83 -8.37 7.69 7.21
CA THR A 83 -7.07 7.02 7.38
C THR A 83 -6.22 7.18 6.12
N LEU A 84 -6.79 6.97 4.93
CA LEU A 84 -6.06 7.13 3.67
C LEU A 84 -5.61 8.58 3.43
N ASP A 85 -6.50 9.54 3.70
CA ASP A 85 -6.19 10.96 3.60
C ASP A 85 -5.08 11.37 4.60
N HIS A 86 -5.12 10.84 5.81
CA HIS A 86 -4.13 11.13 6.86
C HIS A 86 -2.70 10.73 6.47
N LEU A 87 -2.55 9.60 5.75
CA LEU A 87 -1.24 9.01 5.44
C LEU A 87 -0.57 9.63 4.22
N LEU A 88 -1.36 9.96 3.19
CA LEU A 88 -0.85 10.44 1.91
C LEU A 88 -0.48 11.91 1.96
N LYS A 89 0.68 12.24 1.38
CA LYS A 89 1.04 13.60 1.00
C LYS A 89 0.04 14.16 -0.02
N PRO A 90 -0.10 15.49 -0.13
CA PRO A 90 -0.70 16.10 -1.32
C PRO A 90 -0.07 15.54 -2.60
N ASP A 91 -0.88 15.32 -3.63
CA ASP A 91 -0.48 14.65 -4.88
C ASP A 91 -0.02 13.18 -4.74
N GLY A 92 -0.18 12.56 -3.56
CA GLY A 92 0.15 11.17 -3.34
C GLY A 92 -0.80 10.19 -4.03
N PHE A 93 -0.34 8.96 -4.24
CA PHE A 93 -1.10 7.92 -4.95
C PHE A 93 -1.63 6.84 -4.01
N LEU A 94 -2.90 6.47 -4.18
CA LEU A 94 -3.48 5.27 -3.59
C LEU A 94 -3.61 4.18 -4.66
N LEU A 95 -3.02 3.01 -4.41
CA LEU A 95 -3.05 1.84 -5.28
C LEU A 95 -3.82 0.69 -4.60
N LEU A 96 -5.05 0.44 -5.06
CA LEU A 96 -5.88 -0.64 -4.52
C LEU A 96 -5.84 -1.87 -5.44
N TRP A 97 -5.38 -3.00 -4.91
CA TRP A 97 -5.35 -4.28 -5.62
C TRP A 97 -6.68 -5.01 -5.40
N THR A 98 -7.57 -4.88 -6.37
CA THR A 98 -9.01 -5.03 -6.14
C THR A 98 -9.76 -5.46 -7.41
N THR A 99 -11.09 -5.35 -7.40
CA THR A 99 -11.98 -5.51 -8.57
C THR A 99 -12.62 -4.17 -8.94
N ARG A 100 -13.19 -4.07 -10.14
CA ARG A 100 -13.89 -2.85 -10.56
C ARG A 100 -15.09 -2.56 -9.68
N GLU A 101 -15.74 -3.59 -9.17
CA GLU A 101 -16.93 -3.51 -8.33
C GLU A 101 -16.62 -3.13 -6.88
N ASP A 102 -15.44 -3.53 -6.37
CA ASP A 102 -15.08 -3.34 -4.96
C ASP A 102 -14.44 -1.97 -4.72
N TRP A 103 -13.61 -1.45 -5.62
CA TRP A 103 -13.01 -0.12 -5.40
C TRP A 103 -14.05 0.98 -5.39
N ALA A 104 -15.09 0.87 -6.21
CA ALA A 104 -16.17 1.86 -6.28
C ALA A 104 -16.95 2.00 -4.97
N LYS A 105 -16.85 1.00 -4.08
CA LYS A 105 -17.48 0.98 -2.75
C LYS A 105 -16.54 1.47 -1.65
N THR A 106 -15.29 1.78 -1.97
CA THR A 106 -14.33 2.27 -0.98
C THR A 106 -14.74 3.69 -0.58
N PRO A 107 -14.97 3.98 0.70
CA PRO A 107 -15.47 5.28 1.16
C PRO A 107 -14.33 6.31 1.18
N LEU A 108 -13.79 6.63 0.00
CA LEU A 108 -12.77 7.65 -0.16
C LEU A 108 -13.38 9.03 0.11
N SER A 109 -12.63 9.89 0.79
CA SER A 109 -13.02 11.29 0.98
C SER A 109 -13.01 12.04 -0.36
N GLY A 110 -13.63 13.23 -0.41
CA GLY A 110 -13.72 14.04 -1.63
C GLY A 110 -12.35 14.45 -2.23
N GLY A 111 -11.25 14.27 -1.50
CA GLY A 111 -9.89 14.56 -1.96
C GLY A 111 -9.26 13.48 -2.84
N PHE A 112 -9.97 12.40 -3.20
CA PHE A 112 -9.42 11.35 -4.06
C PHE A 112 -10.07 11.30 -5.43
N ARG A 113 -9.24 11.29 -6.48
CA ARG A 113 -9.66 11.16 -7.87
C ARG A 113 -9.11 9.88 -8.46
N LEU A 114 -9.96 9.03 -9.05
CA LEU A 114 -9.48 7.90 -9.83
C LEU A 114 -8.76 8.42 -11.08
N GLU A 115 -7.49 8.04 -11.27
CA GLU A 115 -6.73 8.33 -12.48
C GLU A 115 -6.73 7.14 -13.44
N GLN A 116 -6.61 5.92 -12.91
CA GLN A 116 -6.50 4.72 -13.74
C GLN A 116 -7.07 3.49 -13.04
N ALA A 117 -7.57 2.53 -13.84
CA ALA A 117 -7.83 1.18 -13.39
C ALA A 117 -7.07 0.20 -14.30
N VAL A 118 -5.91 -0.25 -13.84
CA VAL A 118 -4.98 -1.09 -14.62
C VAL A 118 -5.39 -2.56 -14.48
N PRO A 119 -5.76 -3.26 -15.57
CA PRO A 119 -6.06 -4.70 -15.50
C PRO A 119 -4.84 -5.52 -15.06
N ILE A 120 -5.03 -6.47 -14.14
CA ILE A 120 -3.96 -7.39 -13.77
C ILE A 120 -3.92 -8.53 -14.80
N PRO A 121 -2.79 -8.77 -15.48
CA PRO A 121 -2.65 -9.84 -16.46
C PRO A 121 -3.08 -11.20 -15.92
N MET A 122 -3.58 -12.06 -16.81
CA MET A 122 -4.02 -13.42 -16.47
C MET A 122 -5.17 -13.49 -15.45
N THR A 123 -5.84 -12.36 -15.16
CA THR A 123 -7.05 -12.33 -14.35
C THR A 123 -8.23 -11.80 -15.18
N ARG A 124 -9.45 -12.23 -14.84
CA ARG A 124 -10.67 -11.75 -15.54
C ARG A 124 -11.27 -10.49 -14.92
N ARG A 125 -11.08 -10.29 -13.61
CA ARG A 125 -11.80 -9.26 -12.83
C ARG A 125 -10.90 -8.37 -11.98
N ARG A 126 -9.59 -8.65 -11.90
CA ARG A 126 -8.71 -7.89 -11.00
C ARG A 126 -8.12 -6.69 -11.72
N VAL A 127 -8.07 -5.59 -10.99
CA VAL A 127 -7.46 -4.33 -11.40
C VAL A 127 -6.60 -3.78 -10.26
N VAL A 128 -5.64 -2.94 -10.61
CA VAL A 128 -5.06 -1.97 -9.68
C VAL A 128 -5.77 -0.65 -9.93
N ALA A 129 -6.62 -0.23 -8.99
CA ALA A 129 -7.26 1.08 -9.04
C ALA A 129 -6.30 2.12 -8.46
N VAL A 130 -5.93 3.09 -9.28
CA VAL A 130 -4.97 4.16 -8.97
C VAL A 130 -5.75 5.44 -8.77
N PHE A 131 -5.69 5.97 -7.55
CA PHE A 131 -6.26 7.27 -7.21
C PHE A 131 -5.14 8.25 -6.88
N ARG A 132 -5.34 9.50 -7.24
CA ARG A 132 -4.50 10.62 -6.80
C ARG A 132 -5.24 11.42 -5.73
N LYS A 133 -4.51 11.78 -4.68
CA LYS A 133 -4.96 12.73 -3.67
C LYS A 133 -4.77 14.16 -4.21
N SER A 134 -5.84 14.95 -4.22
CA SER A 134 -5.81 16.39 -4.50
C SER A 134 -5.28 17.21 -3.35
#